data_AF-A0A940WT59-F1
#
_entry.id   AF-A0A940WT59-F1
#
_cell.length_a   1.000
_cell.length_b   1.000
_cell.length_c   1.000
_cell.angle_alpha   90.00
_cell.angle_beta   90.00
_cell.angle_gamma   90.00
#
_symmetry.space_group_name_H-M   'P 1'
#
loop_
_entity.id
_entity.type
_entity.pdbx_description
1 polymer ?
#
loop_
_entity_poly.entity_id
_entity_poly.type
_entity_poly.pdbx_seq_one_letter_code
_entity_poly.pdbx_strand_id
1 'polypeptide(L)'
;MHDQLLALITGVVEELNERRSEKIPTEDLPGVVLYGDAGVFDSMHLVNFLALVEEALEDEFDVEISLTSEKAVSRRVSPFSSVRRLIDFIDEEMRLAAAS
;
A
#
# COMPACT_ATOMS: atom_id res chain seq x y z
N MET A 1 -11.33 9.79 -3.87
CA MET A 1 -10.13 9.44 -3.10
C MET A 1 -9.81 7.95 -3.21
N HIS A 2 -10.63 7.03 -2.69
CA HIS A 2 -10.34 5.59 -2.78
C HIS A 2 -10.05 5.08 -4.21
N ASP A 3 -10.80 5.53 -5.22
CA ASP A 3 -10.53 5.13 -6.62
C ASP A 3 -9.18 5.65 -7.13
N GLN A 4 -8.74 6.83 -6.67
CA GLN A 4 -7.44 7.41 -7.03
C GLN A 4 -6.30 6.67 -6.32
N LEU A 5 -6.48 6.32 -5.04
CA LEU A 5 -5.53 5.49 -4.29
C LEU A 5 -5.42 4.08 -4.88
N LEU A 6 -6.54 3.50 -5.30
CA LEU A 6 -6.54 2.21 -6.00
C LEU A 6 -5.76 2.31 -7.32
N ALA A 7 -5.98 3.36 -8.11
CA ALA A 7 -5.25 3.58 -9.36
C ALA A 7 -3.74 3.75 -9.11
N LEU A 8 -3.35 4.54 -8.11
CA LEU A 8 -1.96 4.72 -7.71
C LEU A 8 -1.31 3.40 -7.31
N ILE A 9 -1.94 2.65 -6.39
CA ILE A 9 -1.41 1.35 -5.94
C ILE A 9 -1.36 0.36 -7.10
N THR A 10 -2.32 0.41 -8.03
CA THR A 10 -2.30 -0.41 -9.24
C THR A 10 -1.05 -0.11 -10.08
N GLY A 11 -0.74 1.18 -10.30
CA GLY A 11 0.47 1.58 -11.01
C GLY A 11 1.75 1.04 -10.35
N VAL A 12 1.89 1.22 -9.03
CA VAL A 12 3.04 0.69 -8.27
C VAL A 12 3.15 -0.84 -8.40
N VAL A 13 2.02 -1.55 -8.35
CA VAL A 13 1.99 -3.01 -8.52
C VAL A 13 2.36 -3.43 -9.95
N GLU A 14 1.93 -2.68 -10.96
CA GLU A 14 2.29 -2.92 -12.35
C GLU A 14 3.80 -2.75 -12.56
N GLU A 15 4.40 -1.69 -12.03
CA GLU A 15 5.85 -1.47 -12.08
C GLU A 15 6.62 -2.60 -11.38
N LEU A 16 6.15 -3.05 -10.23
CA LEU A 16 6.73 -4.21 -9.55
C LEU A 16 6.60 -5.48 -10.40
N ASN A 17 5.47 -5.69 -11.05
CA ASN A 17 5.21 -6.86 -11.89
C ASN A 17 6.12 -6.95 -13.12
N GLU A 18 6.68 -5.83 -13.60
CA GLU A 18 7.68 -5.86 -14.67
C GLU A 18 8.98 -6.55 -14.24
N ARG A 19 9.29 -6.51 -12.94
CA ARG A 19 10.53 -7.00 -12.35
C ARG A 19 10.37 -8.32 -11.60
N ARG A 20 9.14 -8.78 -11.38
CA ARG A 20 8.82 -10.01 -10.67
C ARG A 20 8.60 -11.17 -11.63
N SER A 21 9.11 -12.34 -11.27
CA SER A 21 8.81 -13.59 -11.97
C SER A 21 7.35 -14.04 -11.77
N GLU A 22 6.83 -13.86 -10.57
CA GLU A 22 5.43 -14.12 -10.22
C GLU A 22 4.67 -12.80 -10.07
N LYS A 23 3.67 -12.62 -10.95
CA LYS A 23 2.89 -11.39 -11.03
C LYS A 23 1.80 -11.37 -9.95
N ILE A 24 1.64 -10.20 -9.34
CA ILE A 24 0.52 -9.87 -8.48
C ILE A 24 -0.68 -9.53 -9.38
N PRO A 25 -1.86 -10.12 -9.17
CA PRO A 25 -3.03 -9.86 -10.00
C PRO A 25 -3.55 -8.43 -9.79
N THR A 26 -3.84 -7.73 -10.89
CA THR A 26 -4.34 -6.34 -10.88
C THR A 26 -5.85 -6.24 -11.11
N GLU A 27 -6.48 -7.29 -11.67
CA GLU A 27 -7.91 -7.33 -12.00
C GLU A 27 -8.85 -7.32 -10.79
N ASP A 28 -8.42 -7.91 -9.66
CA ASP A 28 -9.10 -7.82 -8.35
C ASP A 28 -8.08 -7.42 -7.27
N LEU A 29 -7.31 -6.38 -7.57
CA LEU A 29 -6.26 -5.91 -6.68
C LEU A 29 -6.75 -5.64 -5.24
N PRO A 30 -7.94 -5.06 -4.98
CA PRO A 30 -8.44 -4.84 -3.62
C PRO A 30 -8.52 -6.12 -2.77
N GLY A 31 -8.74 -7.27 -3.39
CA GLY A 31 -8.82 -8.59 -2.74
C GLY A 31 -7.46 -9.23 -2.45
N VAL A 32 -6.37 -8.70 -3.02
CA VAL A 32 -5.03 -9.26 -2.83
C VAL A 32 -4.56 -9.10 -1.39
N VAL A 33 -4.15 -10.23 -0.80
CA VAL A 33 -3.50 -10.27 0.50
C VAL A 33 -2.04 -9.86 0.34
N LEU A 34 -1.62 -8.79 1.03
CA LEU A 34 -0.26 -8.27 0.90
C LEU A 34 0.73 -9.04 1.77
N TYR A 35 0.35 -9.36 3.02
CA TYR A 35 1.23 -9.98 4.00
C TYR A 35 0.54 -11.05 4.86
N GLY A 36 1.32 -12.03 5.34
CA GLY A 36 0.87 -13.18 6.13
C GLY A 36 0.97 -14.50 5.37
N ASP A 37 0.34 -15.56 5.88
CA ASP A 37 0.46 -16.93 5.33
C ASP A 37 0.05 -17.06 3.85
N ALA A 38 -0.84 -16.18 3.37
CA ALA A 38 -1.30 -16.12 1.98
C ALA A 38 -0.88 -14.81 1.27
N GLY A 39 0.08 -14.07 1.84
CA GLY A 39 0.52 -12.78 1.32
C GLY A 39 1.45 -12.91 0.11
N VAL A 40 1.34 -11.97 -0.82
CA VAL A 40 2.24 -11.90 -2.00
C VAL A 40 3.63 -11.32 -1.68
N PHE A 41 3.79 -10.74 -0.49
CA PHE A 41 5.06 -10.18 -0.01
C PHE A 41 5.54 -10.89 1.26
N ASP A 42 6.85 -11.12 1.34
CA ASP A 42 7.54 -11.31 2.60
C ASP A 42 7.84 -9.95 3.27
N SER A 43 8.46 -9.97 4.46
CA SER A 43 8.69 -8.74 5.24
C SER A 43 9.54 -7.71 4.49
N MET A 44 10.57 -8.13 3.75
CA MET A 44 11.47 -7.21 3.05
C MET A 44 10.82 -6.65 1.79
N HIS A 45 10.14 -7.51 1.02
CA HIS A 45 9.42 -7.07 -0.16
C HIS A 45 8.22 -6.19 0.18
N LEU A 46 7.58 -6.41 1.34
CA LEU A 46 6.51 -5.54 1.82
C LEU A 46 7.04 -4.14 2.11
N VAL A 47 8.13 -4.02 2.87
CA VAL A 47 8.74 -2.72 3.18
C VAL A 47 9.12 -1.97 1.90
N ASN A 48 9.72 -2.67 0.93
CA ASN A 48 10.04 -2.06 -0.36
C ASN A 48 8.78 -1.59 -1.12
N PHE A 49 7.72 -2.38 -1.14
CA PHE A 49 6.45 -1.98 -1.75
C PHE A 49 5.86 -0.75 -1.06
N LEU A 50 5.86 -0.73 0.28
CA LEU A 50 5.34 0.41 1.04
C LEU A 50 6.13 1.70 0.75
N ALA A 51 7.45 1.63 0.64
CA ALA A 51 8.28 2.78 0.27
C ALA A 51 7.93 3.32 -1.13
N LEU A 52 7.71 2.45 -2.12
CA LEU A 52 7.27 2.88 -3.45
C LEU A 52 5.89 3.53 -3.43
N VAL A 53 4.99 3.07 -2.55
CA VAL A 53 3.68 3.71 -2.37
C VAL A 53 3.83 5.07 -1.68
N GLU A 54 4.71 5.21 -0.69
CA GLU A 54 5.03 6.49 -0.04
C GLU A 54 5.56 7.50 -1.07
N GLU A 55 6.54 7.11 -1.89
CA GLU A 55 7.10 7.94 -2.98
C GLU A 55 6.01 8.37 -3.97
N ALA A 56 5.18 7.43 -4.43
CA ALA A 56 4.10 7.75 -5.36
C ALA A 56 3.04 8.70 -4.75
N LEU A 57 2.78 8.59 -3.44
CA LEU A 57 1.85 9.49 -2.74
C LEU A 57 2.40 10.91 -2.62
N GLU A 58 3.71 11.05 -2.37
CA GLU A 58 4.39 12.34 -2.40
C GLU A 58 4.32 12.96 -3.80
N ASP A 59 4.65 12.20 -4.84
CA ASP A 59 4.67 12.67 -6.22
C ASP A 59 3.28 13.10 -6.74
N GLU A 60 2.23 12.31 -6.48
CA GLU A 60 0.88 12.53 -7.02
C GLU A 60 0.00 13.43 -6.16
N PHE A 61 0.22 13.43 -4.84
CA PHE A 61 -0.66 14.13 -3.89
C PHE A 61 0.04 15.16 -3.00
N ASP A 62 1.38 15.30 -3.07
CA ASP A 62 2.18 16.16 -2.18
C ASP A 62 1.98 15.78 -0.70
N VAL A 63 1.79 14.47 -0.43
CA VAL A 63 1.55 13.94 0.92
C VAL A 63 2.69 13.03 1.36
N GLU A 64 3.44 13.50 2.36
CA GLU A 64 4.50 12.73 3.02
C GLU A 64 3.93 12.00 4.26
N ILE A 65 3.73 10.67 4.15
CA ILE A 65 3.29 9.81 5.26
C ILE A 65 4.21 8.59 5.41
N SER A 66 4.31 8.05 6.62
CA SER A 66 5.07 6.82 6.89
C SER A 66 4.13 5.63 7.14
N LEU A 67 3.99 4.78 6.12
CA LEU A 67 3.25 3.52 6.13
C LEU A 67 3.94 2.43 6.95
N THR A 68 5.25 2.55 7.15
CA THR A 68 6.05 1.60 7.96
C THR A 68 6.19 1.99 9.43
N SER A 69 5.53 3.06 9.87
CA SER A 69 5.56 3.51 11.26
C SER A 69 5.09 2.44 12.26
N GLU A 70 5.60 2.49 13.50
CA GLU A 70 5.20 1.57 14.59
C GLU A 70 3.67 1.56 14.83
N LYS A 71 3.00 2.69 14.55
CA LYS A 71 1.54 2.83 14.61
C LYS A 71 0.84 1.91 13.61
N ALA A 72 1.36 1.79 12.39
CA ALA A 72 0.79 0.93 11.35
C ALA A 72 0.93 -0.56 11.71
N VAL A 73 2.09 -0.94 12.25
CA VAL A 73 2.43 -2.33 12.60
C VAL A 73 1.68 -2.82 13.86
N SER A 74 1.43 -1.93 14.81
CA SER A 74 0.76 -2.26 16.08
C SER A 74 -0.77 -2.25 16.04
N ARG A 75 -1.38 -1.95 14.87
CA ARG A 75 -2.84 -1.95 14.73
C ARG A 75 -3.42 -3.34 14.99
N ARG A 76 -4.53 -3.38 15.74
CA ARG A 76 -5.29 -4.62 16.01
C ARG A 76 -5.73 -5.33 14.73
N VAL A 77 -6.01 -4.57 13.67
CA VAL A 77 -6.25 -5.08 12.32
C VAL A 77 -5.13 -4.54 11.44
N SER A 78 -4.29 -5.44 10.94
CA SER A 78 -3.13 -5.05 10.13
C SER A 78 -3.60 -4.40 8.82
N PRO A 79 -3.13 -3.18 8.48
CA PRO A 79 -3.42 -2.54 7.20
C PRO A 79 -2.85 -3.34 6.02
N PHE A 80 -1.85 -4.18 6.26
CA PHE A 80 -1.18 -4.99 5.24
C PHE A 80 -1.84 -6.36 5.02
N SER A 81 -3.01 -6.61 5.60
CA SER A 81 -3.74 -7.88 5.37
C SER A 81 -4.51 -7.92 4.05
N SER A 82 -4.68 -6.78 3.37
CA SER A 82 -5.15 -6.72 1.97
C SER A 82 -4.91 -5.32 1.38
N VAL A 83 -4.91 -5.19 0.05
CA VAL A 83 -4.84 -3.88 -0.62
C VAL A 83 -5.98 -2.96 -0.21
N ARG A 84 -7.21 -3.47 -0.10
CA ARG A 84 -8.35 -2.67 0.39
C ARG A 84 -8.06 -2.00 1.73
N ARG A 85 -7.50 -2.75 2.67
CA ARG A 85 -7.18 -2.23 4.00
C ARG A 85 -6.01 -1.26 3.98
N LEU A 86 -5.06 -1.44 3.07
CA LEU A 86 -4.00 -0.47 2.85
C LEU A 86 -4.56 0.86 2.32
N ILE A 87 -5.49 0.81 1.36
CA ILE A 87 -6.20 2.02 0.87
C ILE A 87 -6.93 2.73 2.01
N ASP A 88 -7.71 1.99 2.81
CA ASP A 88 -8.42 2.55 3.95
C ASP A 88 -7.47 3.23 4.95
N PHE A 89 -6.29 2.64 5.16
CA PHE A 89 -5.26 3.18 6.04
C PHE A 89 -4.60 4.44 5.48
N ILE A 90 -4.23 4.45 4.19
CA ILE A 90 -3.65 5.62 3.53
C ILE A 90 -4.63 6.80 3.56
N ASP A 91 -5.90 6.58 3.21
CA ASP A 91 -6.92 7.64 3.24
C ASP A 91 -7.08 8.24 4.65
N GLU A 92 -6.96 7.42 5.71
CA GLU A 92 -6.96 7.89 7.09
C GLU A 92 -5.72 8.75 7.42
N GLU A 93 -4.51 8.28 7.09
CA GLU A 93 -3.28 9.02 7.38
C GLU A 93 -3.19 10.33 6.59
N MET A 94 -3.62 10.35 5.31
CA MET A 94 -3.71 11.58 4.51
C MET A 94 -4.63 12.62 5.18
N ARG A 95 -5.79 12.18 5.71
CA ARG A 95 -6.72 13.07 6.43
C ARG A 95 -6.14 13.60 7.73
N LEU A 96 -5.32 12.83 8.42
CA LEU A 96 -4.62 13.28 9.63
C LEU A 96 -3.52 14.28 9.30
N ALA A 97 -2.73 14.03 8.26
CA ALA A 97 -1.69 14.94 7.79
C ALA A 97 -2.27 16.31 7.37
N ALA A 98 -3.39 16.31 6.63
CA ALA A 98 -4.05 17.55 6.21
C ALA A 98 -4.70 18.36 7.35
N ALA A 99 -4.89 17.75 8.53
CA ALA A 99 -5.44 18.40 9.72
C ALA A 99 -4.37 18.95 10.67
N SER A 100 -3.09 18.75 10.35
CA SER A 100 -1.92 19.12 11.14
C SER A 100 -1.32 20.46 10.69
#